data_AF-A0A5D0RPL3-F1
#
_entry.id   AF-A0A5D0RPL3-F1
#
_cell.length_a   1.000
_cell.length_b   1.000
_cell.length_c   1.000
_cell.angle_alpha   90.00
_cell.angle_beta   90.00
_cell.angle_gamma   90.00
#
_symmetry.space_group_name_H-M   'P 1'
#
loop_
_entity.id
_entity.type
_entity.pdbx_description
1 polymer ?
#
loop_
_entity_poly.entity_id
_entity_poly.type
_entity_poly.pdbx_seq_one_letter_code
_entity_poly.pdbx_strand_id
1 'polypeptide(L)'
;MSLSLLAIYLSAGGVLVTGWLAAIFVVNPARGMVLVNHRTEDLPKVMADRYVAFMALAAGATWYGDLAVIAYLFAVFAFMALADAVIYLRVKQPFLPHLIAGIAAAGVALVAFLAQTNGAA
;
A
#
# COMPACT_ATOMS: atom_id res chain seq x y z
N MET A 1 18.54 -24.07 -7.63
CA MET A 1 17.84 -22.90 -7.07
C MET A 1 16.95 -23.38 -5.94
N SER A 2 16.99 -22.76 -4.76
CA SER A 2 16.08 -23.11 -3.65
C SER A 2 14.69 -22.53 -3.86
N LEU A 3 13.67 -23.08 -3.19
CA LEU A 3 12.31 -22.54 -3.22
C LEU A 3 12.26 -21.10 -2.68
N SER A 4 13.05 -20.79 -1.66
CA SER A 4 13.14 -19.43 -1.10
C SER A 4 13.68 -18.42 -2.13
N LEU A 5 14.75 -18.80 -2.86
CA LEU A 5 15.33 -17.92 -3.88
C LEU A 5 14.38 -17.73 -5.06
N LEU A 6 13.68 -18.79 -5.46
CA LEU A 6 12.62 -18.70 -6.47
C LEU A 6 11.50 -17.75 -6.03
N ALA A 7 11.02 -17.86 -4.79
CA ALA A 7 9.97 -16.99 -4.26
C ALA A 7 10.39 -15.51 -4.26
N ILE A 8 11.65 -15.21 -3.90
CA ILE A 8 12.20 -13.85 -3.98
C ILE A 8 12.22 -13.34 -5.42
N TYR A 9 12.65 -14.15 -6.39
CA TYR A 9 12.66 -13.74 -7.80
C TYR A 9 11.26 -13.52 -8.37
N LEU A 10 10.29 -14.37 -8.01
CA LEU A 10 8.90 -14.17 -8.41
C LEU A 10 8.32 -12.90 -7.80
N SER A 11 8.63 -12.62 -6.53
CA SER A 11 8.26 -11.37 -5.86
C SER A 11 8.86 -10.15 -6.56
N ALA A 12 10.15 -10.19 -6.91
CA ALA A 12 10.80 -9.13 -7.68
C ALA A 12 10.15 -8.92 -9.06
N GLY A 13 9.75 -9.99 -9.75
CA GLY A 13 8.93 -9.90 -10.96
C GLY A 13 7.60 -9.19 -10.73
N GLY A 14 6.93 -9.49 -9.61
CA GLY A 14 5.72 -8.78 -9.16
C GLY A 14 5.94 -7.28 -8.94
N VAL A 15 7.09 -6.89 -8.39
CA VAL A 15 7.48 -5.47 -8.23
C VAL A 15 7.59 -4.78 -9.59
N LEU A 16 8.20 -5.44 -10.59
CA LEU A 16 8.33 -4.87 -11.94
C LEU A 16 6.96 -4.67 -12.61
N VAL A 17 6.07 -5.67 -12.51
CA VAL A 17 4.73 -5.60 -13.10
C VAL A 17 3.89 -4.51 -12.43
N THR A 18 3.85 -4.48 -11.10
CA THR A 18 3.06 -3.50 -10.36
C THR A 18 3.65 -2.09 -10.49
N GLY A 19 4.97 -1.94 -10.49
CA GLY A 19 5.66 -0.67 -10.72
C GLY A 19 5.41 -0.10 -12.11
N TRP A 20 5.41 -0.95 -13.14
CA TRP A 20 5.03 -0.54 -14.50
C TRP A 20 3.59 -0.02 -14.58
N LEU A 21 2.63 -0.75 -13.97
CA LEU A 21 1.24 -0.30 -13.91
C LEU A 21 1.09 1.01 -13.13
N ALA A 22 1.76 1.13 -11.98
CA ALA A 22 1.76 2.34 -11.17
C ALA A 22 2.28 3.56 -11.96
N ALA A 23 3.38 3.40 -12.69
CA ALA A 23 3.91 4.46 -13.55
C ALA A 23 2.89 4.91 -14.61
N ILE A 24 2.18 3.97 -15.24
CA ILE A 24 1.11 4.30 -16.20
C ILE A 24 -0.02 5.07 -15.51
N PHE A 25 -0.51 4.59 -14.36
CA PHE A 25 -1.60 5.26 -13.64
C PHE A 25 -1.22 6.67 -13.16
N VAL A 26 0.03 6.89 -12.75
CA VAL A 26 0.51 8.22 -12.33
C VAL A 26 0.58 9.19 -13.52
N VAL A 27 1.06 8.74 -14.68
CA VAL A 27 1.25 9.61 -15.86
C VAL A 27 -0.03 9.79 -16.67
N ASN A 28 -0.81 8.73 -16.84
CA ASN A 28 -2.05 8.72 -17.62
C ASN A 28 -3.07 7.74 -17.01
N PRO A 29 -3.87 8.20 -16.03
CA PRO A 29 -4.88 7.37 -15.36
C PRO A 29 -5.89 6.75 -16.32
N ALA A 30 -6.30 7.48 -17.37
CA ALA A 30 -7.27 6.98 -18.35
C ALA A 30 -6.72 5.78 -19.15
N ARG A 31 -5.45 5.86 -19.59
CA ARG A 31 -4.78 4.71 -20.22
C ARG A 31 -4.63 3.55 -19.25
N GLY A 32 -4.31 3.83 -17.99
CA GLY A 32 -4.25 2.84 -16.92
C GLY A 32 -5.55 2.06 -16.83
N MET A 33 -6.68 2.76 -16.71
CA MET A 33 -8.03 2.17 -16.66
C MET A 33 -8.32 1.25 -17.84
N VAL A 34 -8.01 1.67 -19.07
CA VAL A 34 -8.18 0.84 -20.28
C VAL A 34 -7.31 -0.41 -20.22
N LEU A 35 -6.04 -0.28 -19.83
CA LEU A 35 -5.07 -1.38 -19.88
C LEU A 35 -5.42 -2.52 -18.92
N VAL A 36 -6.05 -2.22 -17.79
CA VAL A 36 -6.53 -3.22 -16.83
C VAL A 36 -8.04 -3.47 -16.94
N ASN A 37 -8.69 -2.99 -18.00
CA ASN A 37 -10.12 -3.15 -18.28
C ASN A 37 -11.06 -2.68 -17.14
N HIS A 38 -10.64 -1.68 -16.36
CA HIS A 38 -11.51 -1.12 -15.33
C HIS A 38 -12.59 -0.23 -15.93
N ARG A 39 -13.80 -0.39 -15.41
CA ARG A 39 -14.93 0.50 -15.67
C ARG A 39 -15.13 1.44 -14.48
N THR A 40 -15.46 2.70 -14.76
CA THR A 40 -15.62 3.73 -13.73
C THR A 40 -16.71 3.39 -12.72
N GLU A 41 -17.80 2.79 -13.19
CA GLU A 41 -18.97 2.38 -12.41
C GLU A 41 -18.68 1.22 -11.45
N ASP A 42 -17.65 0.41 -11.74
CA ASP A 42 -17.25 -0.71 -10.88
C ASP A 42 -16.13 -0.34 -9.90
N LEU A 43 -15.56 0.87 -9.98
CA LEU A 43 -14.49 1.33 -9.09
C LEU A 43 -14.83 1.22 -7.59
N PRO A 44 -16.06 1.49 -7.12
CA PRO A 44 -16.40 1.28 -5.71
C PRO A 44 -16.24 -0.17 -5.26
N LYS A 45 -16.52 -1.15 -6.13
CA LYS A 45 -16.36 -2.59 -5.83
C LYS A 45 -14.89 -2.98 -5.80
N VAL A 46 -14.11 -2.49 -6.76
CA VAL A 46 -12.64 -2.67 -6.79
C VAL A 46 -12.01 -2.05 -5.55
N MET A 47 -12.49 -0.89 -5.11
CA MET A 47 -12.01 -0.29 -3.87
C MET A 47 -12.35 -1.13 -2.65
N ALA A 48 -13.55 -1.73 -2.60
CA ALA A 48 -13.91 -2.65 -1.52
C ALA A 48 -12.97 -3.86 -1.45
N ASP A 49 -12.58 -4.44 -2.60
CA ASP A 49 -11.57 -5.51 -2.63
C ASP A 49 -10.26 -5.07 -1.97
N ARG A 50 -9.80 -3.86 -2.29
CA ARG A 50 -8.51 -3.35 -1.80
C ARG A 50 -8.54 -3.17 -0.29
N TYR A 51 -9.63 -2.66 0.26
CA TYR A 51 -9.78 -2.54 1.71
C TYR A 51 -9.81 -3.91 2.41
N VAL A 52 -10.46 -4.91 1.82
CA VAL A 52 -10.42 -6.30 2.34
C VAL A 52 -9.00 -6.86 2.26
N ALA A 53 -8.29 -6.63 1.16
CA ALA A 53 -6.90 -7.07 0.99
C ALA A 53 -5.95 -6.36 1.98
N PHE A 54 -6.09 -5.06 2.21
CA PHE A 54 -5.30 -4.31 3.19
C PHE A 54 -5.54 -4.82 4.61
N MET A 55 -6.79 -5.09 4.96
CA MET A 55 -7.13 -5.72 6.24
C MET A 55 -6.43 -7.08 6.38
N ALA A 56 -6.50 -7.93 5.35
CA ALA A 56 -5.86 -9.24 5.36
C ALA A 56 -4.32 -9.15 5.47
N LEU A 57 -3.70 -8.21 4.75
CA LEU A 57 -2.26 -7.94 4.85
C LEU A 57 -1.87 -7.46 6.25
N ALA A 58 -2.63 -6.54 6.83
CA ALA A 58 -2.38 -6.05 8.19
C ALA A 58 -2.52 -7.17 9.24
N ALA A 59 -3.57 -7.97 9.12
CA ALA A 59 -3.79 -9.14 9.97
C ALA A 59 -2.66 -10.16 9.82
N GLY A 60 -2.22 -10.44 8.59
CA GLY A 60 -1.10 -11.32 8.29
C GLY A 60 0.22 -10.83 8.87
N ALA A 61 0.55 -9.54 8.70
CA ALA A 61 1.76 -8.94 9.29
C ALA A 61 1.73 -8.96 10.82
N THR A 62 0.56 -8.69 11.41
CA THR A 62 0.35 -8.75 12.86
C THR A 62 0.54 -10.17 13.39
N TRP A 63 0.00 -11.17 12.68
CA TRP A 63 0.17 -12.57 13.03
C TRP A 63 1.62 -13.05 12.84
N TYR A 64 2.29 -12.63 11.78
CA TYR A 64 3.68 -12.98 11.50
C TYR A 64 4.65 -12.36 12.54
N GLY A 65 4.33 -11.18 13.07
CA GLY A 65 5.01 -10.58 14.22
C GLY A 65 6.37 -9.96 13.94
N ASP A 66 6.86 -10.01 12.70
CA ASP A 66 8.12 -9.38 12.31
C ASP A 66 7.95 -7.85 12.23
N LEU A 67 8.75 -7.13 13.04
CA LEU A 67 8.64 -5.68 13.17
C LEU A 67 9.07 -4.95 11.89
N ALA A 68 10.00 -5.50 11.10
CA ALA A 68 10.40 -4.91 9.83
C ALA A 68 9.27 -5.02 8.80
N VAL A 69 8.57 -6.16 8.75
CA VAL A 69 7.40 -6.36 7.90
C VAL A 69 6.26 -5.41 8.29
N ILE A 70 5.97 -5.29 9.59
CA ILE A 70 4.94 -4.36 10.10
C ILE A 70 5.31 -2.92 9.75
N ALA A 71 6.57 -2.51 10.00
CA ALA A 71 7.03 -1.16 9.71
C ALA A 71 6.90 -0.82 8.22
N TYR A 72 7.35 -1.72 7.34
CA TYR A 72 7.26 -1.53 5.89
C TYR A 72 5.81 -1.46 5.41
N LEU A 73 4.95 -2.40 5.84
CA LEU A 73 3.55 -2.45 5.44
C LEU A 73 2.80 -1.16 5.82
N PHE A 74 2.93 -0.72 7.08
CA PHE A 74 2.25 0.48 7.56
C PHE A 74 2.84 1.76 6.98
N ALA A 75 4.11 1.78 6.59
CA ALA A 75 4.68 2.89 5.82
C ALA A 75 4.01 3.01 4.44
N VAL A 76 3.74 1.88 3.76
CA VAL A 76 3.00 1.87 2.49
C VAL A 76 1.56 2.35 2.68
N PHE A 77 0.86 1.90 3.74
CA PHE A 77 -0.48 2.39 4.05
C PHE A 77 -0.50 3.89 4.36
N ALA A 78 0.50 4.38 5.10
CA ALA A 78 0.67 5.80 5.38
C ALA A 78 0.85 6.59 4.08
N PHE A 79 1.74 6.15 3.19
CA PHE A 79 1.93 6.76 1.88
C PHE A 79 0.63 6.86 1.10
N MET A 80 -0.13 5.76 1.00
CA MET A 80 -1.40 5.73 0.28
C MET A 80 -2.41 6.74 0.83
N ALA A 81 -2.65 6.71 2.14
CA ALA A 81 -3.63 7.58 2.76
C ALA A 81 -3.20 9.06 2.71
N LEU A 82 -1.91 9.37 2.85
CA LEU A 82 -1.41 10.74 2.70
C LEU A 82 -1.47 11.22 1.24
N ALA A 83 -1.21 10.34 0.27
CA ALA A 83 -1.36 10.67 -1.15
C ALA A 83 -2.82 11.01 -1.48
N ASP A 84 -3.77 10.22 -1.00
CA ASP A 84 -5.21 10.51 -1.14
C ASP A 84 -5.55 11.86 -0.49
N ALA A 85 -5.06 12.12 0.73
CA ALA A 85 -5.30 13.40 1.39
C ALA A 85 -4.83 14.59 0.54
N VAL A 86 -3.65 14.48 -0.09
CA VAL A 86 -3.12 15.51 -1.00
C VAL A 86 -3.99 15.64 -2.26
N ILE A 87 -4.44 14.54 -2.86
CA ILE A 87 -5.31 14.56 -4.05
C ILE A 87 -6.62 15.28 -3.74
N TYR A 88 -7.31 14.88 -2.67
CA TYR A 88 -8.59 15.47 -2.27
C TYR A 88 -8.45 16.93 -1.84
N LEU A 89 -7.34 17.29 -1.18
CA LEU A 89 -7.03 18.67 -0.83
C LEU A 89 -6.90 19.56 -2.08
N ARG A 90 -6.21 19.08 -3.13
CA ARG A 90 -6.00 19.86 -4.38
C ARG A 90 -7.30 20.17 -5.11
N VAL A 91 -8.30 19.28 -5.02
CA VAL A 91 -9.61 19.46 -5.65
C VAL A 91 -10.66 20.04 -4.68
N LYS A 92 -10.23 20.53 -3.51
CA LYS A 92 -11.09 21.14 -2.47
C LYS A 92 -12.22 20.22 -1.98
N GLN A 93 -11.96 18.92 -1.93
CA GLN A 93 -12.87 17.91 -1.41
C GLN A 93 -12.45 17.46 0.00
N PRO A 94 -13.33 16.79 0.78
CA PRO A 94 -12.98 16.29 2.10
C PRO A 94 -11.75 15.38 2.08
N PHE A 95 -10.69 15.78 2.80
CA PHE A 95 -9.41 15.06 2.83
C PHE A 95 -9.04 14.56 4.24
N LEU A 96 -9.73 15.07 5.28
CA LEU A 96 -9.37 14.82 6.68
C LEU A 96 -9.36 13.34 7.08
N PRO A 97 -10.31 12.48 6.63
CA PRO A 97 -10.25 11.05 6.93
C PRO A 97 -8.97 10.39 6.43
N HIS A 98 -8.52 10.77 5.22
CA HIS A 98 -7.29 10.25 4.62
C HIS A 98 -6.05 10.74 5.38
N LEU A 99 -6.02 12.02 5.78
CA LEU A 99 -4.92 12.57 6.57
C LEU A 99 -4.77 11.86 7.93
N ILE A 100 -5.89 11.67 8.64
CA ILE A 100 -5.89 11.00 9.95
C ILE A 100 -5.43 9.54 9.79
N ALA A 101 -5.96 8.81 8.82
CA ALA A 101 -5.53 7.44 8.53
C ALA A 101 -4.03 7.36 8.21
N GLY A 102 -3.52 8.32 7.41
CA GLY A 102 -2.11 8.41 7.06
C GLY A 102 -1.20 8.66 8.26
N ILE A 103 -1.56 9.60 9.13
CA ILE A 103 -0.81 9.89 10.36
C ILE A 103 -0.83 8.68 11.31
N ALA A 104 -1.99 8.03 11.48
CA ALA A 104 -2.11 6.85 12.32
C ALA A 104 -1.23 5.69 11.82
N ALA A 105 -1.25 5.42 10.51
CA ALA A 105 -0.40 4.40 9.90
C ALA A 105 1.10 4.75 10.01
N ALA A 106 1.47 6.02 9.83
CA ALA A 106 2.84 6.48 10.02
C ALA A 106 3.31 6.28 11.48
N GLY A 107 2.42 6.48 12.45
CA GLY A 107 2.69 6.19 13.86
C GLY A 107 3.02 4.72 14.10
N VAL A 108 2.22 3.80 13.54
CA VAL A 108 2.50 2.35 13.64
C VAL A 108 3.85 2.01 12.99
N ALA A 109 4.10 2.54 11.78
CA ALA A 109 5.36 2.31 11.07
C ALA A 109 6.58 2.79 11.88
N LEU A 110 6.49 4.00 12.44
CA LEU A 110 7.55 4.60 13.25
C LEU A 110 7.80 3.78 14.53
N VAL A 111 6.75 3.39 15.25
CA VAL A 111 6.90 2.60 16.48
C VAL A 111 7.51 1.23 16.18
N ALA A 112 7.05 0.53 15.15
CA ALA A 112 7.61 -0.77 14.75
C ALA A 112 9.08 -0.65 14.33
N PHE A 113 9.44 0.38 13.56
CA PHE A 113 10.82 0.66 13.16
C PHE A 113 11.73 0.97 14.36
N LEU A 114 11.26 1.81 15.29
CA LEU A 114 12.01 2.13 16.50
C LEU A 114 12.15 0.91 17.42
N ALA A 115 11.11 0.07 17.52
CA ALA A 115 11.18 -1.16 18.29
C ALA A 115 12.19 -2.16 17.68
N GLN A 116 12.21 -2.30 16.36
CA GLN A 116 13.18 -3.16 15.65
C GLN A 116 14.62 -2.71 15.86
N THR A 117 14.87 -1.40 15.92
CA THR A 117 16.22 -0.82 16.01
C THR A 117 16.70 -0.67 17.45
N ASN A 118 15.82 -0.31 18.39
CA ASN A 118 16.16 -0.17 19.82
C ASN A 118 16.13 -1.51 20.56
N GLY A 119 15.35 -2.47 20.07
CA GLY A 119 15.21 -3.80 20.64
C GLY A 119 16.06 -4.86 19.96
N ALA A 120 17.17 -4.48 19.30
CA ALA A 120 18.05 -5.38 18.54
C ALA A 120 18.15 -6.78 19.19
N ALA A 121 17.33 -7.68 18.65
CA ALA A 121 17.45 -9.13 18.78
C ALA A 121 18.42 -9.62 17.70
#